data_AF-A0A1V2PCL9-F1
#
_entry.id   AF-A0A1V2PCL9-F1
#
_cell.length_a   1.000
_cell.length_b   1.000
_cell.length_c   1.000
_cell.angle_alpha   90.00
_cell.angle_beta   90.00
_cell.angle_gamma   90.00
#
_symmetry.space_group_name_H-M   'P 1'
#
loop_
_entity.id
_entity.type
_entity.pdbx_description
1 polymer ?
#
loop_
_entity_poly.entity_id
_entity_poly.type
_entity_poly.pdbx_seq_one_letter_code
_entity_poly.pdbx_strand_id
1 'polypeptide(L)'
;MTTKLDPPPVPPLSPSQREELRRRVMTAVDEAPATHRRWVAPLIAVAAVSGVVAGTLAITNRAEDVVPAPPAAASPSTPVVERTKLVRVGKEFRIDLGPATAAEAARAARDCRLPGVKRTSVLWSRKVGTPSPGRPNSGVMVLTQTTPGQPGATYKLGMFACFVGGGTRAVRDSAWREQPSAARGGVTLALAGSVAGDGRGGPNLADFQALHRVRPGIARVQSRIVWGDGHGQWIDGVVTGGFAFTHSAALIPSGQYKPPAGDGQPRPGDPQEEYRAWDAEGRVVPLTP
;
A
#
# COMPACT_ATOMS: atom_id res chain seq x y z
N MET A 1 -41.87 9.86 8.82
CA MET A 1 -41.99 8.48 8.29
C MET A 1 -40.81 7.68 8.85
N THR A 2 -41.09 6.68 9.68
CA THR A 2 -40.13 5.92 10.50
C THR A 2 -39.75 4.62 9.81
N THR A 3 -38.50 4.48 9.36
CA THR A 3 -37.95 3.22 8.86
C THR A 3 -37.28 2.46 10.00
N LYS A 4 -37.99 1.47 10.56
CA LYS A 4 -37.43 0.46 11.47
C LYS A 4 -36.48 -0.45 10.69
N LEU A 5 -35.21 -0.45 11.08
CA LEU A 5 -34.16 -1.38 10.64
C LEU A 5 -33.95 -2.43 11.75
N ASP A 6 -34.97 -3.23 12.04
CA ASP A 6 -34.76 -4.43 12.85
C ASP A 6 -34.31 -5.56 11.92
N PRO A 7 -33.12 -6.15 12.12
CA PRO A 7 -32.68 -7.29 11.33
C PRO A 7 -33.64 -8.48 11.55
N PRO A 8 -33.86 -9.33 10.53
CA PRO A 8 -34.75 -10.46 10.66
C PRO A 8 -34.26 -11.39 11.79
N PRO A 9 -35.16 -11.88 12.66
CA PRO A 9 -34.79 -12.74 13.76
C PRO A 9 -34.20 -14.04 13.22
N VAL A 10 -32.95 -14.30 13.59
CA VAL A 10 -32.26 -15.55 13.23
C VAL A 10 -32.84 -16.68 14.10
N PRO A 11 -33.28 -17.80 13.51
CA PRO A 11 -33.77 -18.94 14.28
C PRO A 11 -32.70 -19.44 15.27
N PRO A 12 -33.08 -19.80 16.50
CA PRO A 12 -32.13 -20.35 17.46
C PRO A 12 -31.60 -21.68 16.95
N LEU A 13 -30.26 -21.85 16.98
CA LEU A 13 -29.62 -23.10 16.60
C LEU A 13 -30.07 -24.22 17.54
N SER A 14 -30.45 -25.36 16.94
CA SER A 14 -30.74 -26.58 17.69
C SER A 14 -29.49 -27.04 18.49
N PRO A 15 -29.67 -27.80 19.59
CA PRO A 15 -28.55 -28.29 20.38
C PRO A 15 -27.52 -29.08 19.56
N SER A 16 -27.97 -29.89 18.59
CA SER A 16 -27.10 -30.66 17.68
C SER A 16 -26.27 -29.77 16.75
N GLN A 17 -26.86 -28.71 16.19
CA GLN A 17 -26.14 -27.74 15.35
C GLN A 17 -25.09 -26.96 16.14
N ARG A 18 -25.37 -26.63 17.41
CA ARG A 18 -24.39 -26.01 18.30
C ARG A 18 -23.21 -26.93 18.61
N GLU A 19 -23.49 -28.20 18.85
CA GLU A 19 -22.45 -29.20 19.12
C GLU A 19 -21.55 -29.42 17.90
N GLU A 20 -22.13 -29.46 16.70
CA GLU A 20 -21.37 -29.61 15.47
C GLU A 20 -20.52 -28.38 15.13
N LEU A 21 -21.06 -27.18 15.32
CA LEU A 21 -20.29 -25.93 15.20
C LEU A 21 -19.14 -25.89 16.20
N ARG A 22 -19.38 -26.28 17.46
CA ARG A 22 -18.34 -26.37 18.49
C ARG A 22 -17.25 -27.35 18.09
N ARG A 23 -17.62 -28.53 17.57
CA ARG A 23 -16.68 -29.55 17.13
C ARG A 23 -15.82 -29.06 15.97
N ARG A 24 -16.42 -28.45 14.94
CA ARG A 24 -15.69 -27.86 13.80
C ARG A 24 -14.72 -26.76 14.22
N VAL A 25 -15.13 -25.91 15.16
CA VAL A 25 -14.26 -24.84 15.68
C VAL A 25 -13.08 -25.43 16.46
N MET A 26 -13.29 -26.44 17.30
CA MET A 26 -12.20 -27.08 18.04
C MET A 26 -11.23 -27.82 17.11
N THR A 27 -11.73 -28.56 16.12
CA THR A 27 -10.86 -29.26 15.15
C THR A 27 -10.02 -28.28 14.31
N ALA A 28 -10.58 -27.13 13.94
CA ALA A 28 -9.84 -26.08 13.23
C ALA A 28 -8.75 -25.40 14.07
N VAL A 29 -8.83 -25.48 15.40
CA VAL A 29 -7.81 -24.96 16.32
C VAL A 29 -6.69 -25.99 16.54
N ASP A 30 -7.02 -27.29 16.56
CA ASP A 30 -6.05 -28.36 16.75
C ASP A 30 -5.18 -28.64 15.52
N GLU A 31 -5.65 -28.32 14.31
CA GLU A 31 -4.88 -28.48 13.05
C GLU A 31 -3.88 -27.35 12.75
N ALA A 32 -3.73 -26.36 13.65
CA ALA A 32 -2.68 -25.37 13.51
C ALA A 32 -1.30 -26.02 13.81
N PRO A 33 -0.34 -26.04 12.85
CA PRO A 33 0.92 -26.73 13.06
C PRO A 33 1.72 -26.10 14.21
N ALA A 34 1.93 -26.89 15.26
CA ALA A 34 2.79 -26.55 16.39
C ALA A 34 4.25 -26.47 15.94
N THR A 35 4.68 -25.30 15.45
CA THR A 35 6.10 -25.06 15.18
C THR A 35 6.85 -24.93 16.51
N HIS A 36 7.60 -25.98 16.85
CA HIS A 36 8.56 -26.01 17.96
C HIS A 36 9.50 -24.79 17.93
N ARG A 37 9.33 -23.89 18.90
CA ARG A 37 10.26 -22.79 19.20
C ARG A 37 11.57 -23.35 19.74
N ARG A 38 12.63 -23.34 18.93
CA ARG A 38 14.01 -23.36 19.44
C ARG A 38 14.49 -21.91 19.58
N TRP A 39 14.60 -21.44 20.81
CA TRP A 39 15.22 -20.17 21.14
C TRP A 39 16.73 -20.29 20.88
N VAL A 40 17.23 -19.52 19.92
CA VAL A 40 18.65 -19.24 19.79
C VAL A 40 18.81 -17.74 19.98
N ALA A 41 19.42 -17.35 21.10
CA ALA A 41 19.82 -15.98 21.34
C ALA A 41 21.07 -15.66 20.50
N PRO A 42 21.16 -14.51 19.81
CA PRO A 42 22.43 -14.05 19.26
C PRO A 42 23.10 -13.07 20.24
N LEU A 43 24.29 -13.50 20.66
CA LEU A 43 25.34 -12.72 21.31
C LEU A 43 26.29 -12.16 20.22
N ILE A 44 26.91 -11.00 20.49
CA ILE A 44 28.12 -10.42 19.84
C ILE A 44 27.86 -9.70 18.49
N ALA A 45 28.55 -8.63 18.06
CA ALA A 45 29.28 -7.51 18.67
C ALA A 45 29.66 -6.52 17.54
N VAL A 46 30.01 -5.31 17.95
CA VAL A 46 30.70 -4.17 17.30
C VAL A 46 31.64 -4.50 16.11
N ALA A 47 31.56 -3.72 15.02
CA ALA A 47 32.71 -3.06 14.38
C ALA A 47 32.28 -2.10 13.25
N ALA A 48 32.78 -0.87 13.30
CA ALA A 48 32.77 0.10 12.21
C ALA A 48 33.78 -0.27 11.12
N VAL A 49 33.60 0.23 9.90
CA VAL A 49 34.63 0.94 9.09
C VAL A 49 34.02 1.42 7.76
N SER A 50 34.51 2.60 7.39
CA SER A 50 34.32 3.45 6.21
C SER A 50 34.68 2.84 4.85
N GLY A 51 34.02 3.34 3.80
CA GLY A 51 34.45 3.19 2.41
C GLY A 51 33.57 4.01 1.47
N VAL A 52 34.00 5.23 1.13
CA VAL A 52 33.42 6.04 0.06
C VAL A 52 33.98 5.53 -1.26
N VAL A 53 33.12 5.09 -2.18
CA VAL A 53 33.46 4.94 -3.59
C VAL A 53 32.36 5.62 -4.40
N ALA A 54 32.72 6.74 -5.02
CA ALA A 54 31.95 7.37 -6.07
C ALA A 54 32.13 6.56 -7.37
N GLY A 55 31.02 6.07 -7.92
CA GLY A 55 31.00 5.44 -9.23
C GLY A 55 29.78 5.92 -10.00
N THR A 56 29.99 6.82 -10.96
CA THR A 56 29.00 7.24 -11.95
C THR A 56 28.84 6.14 -12.99
N LEU A 57 27.70 5.44 -12.99
CA LEU A 57 27.29 4.59 -14.10
C LEU A 57 26.36 5.38 -15.03
N ALA A 58 26.90 5.84 -16.15
CA ALA A 58 26.13 6.25 -17.31
C ALA A 58 25.62 4.97 -18.01
N ILE A 59 24.30 4.74 -17.97
CA ILE A 59 23.68 3.68 -18.75
C ILE A 59 23.30 4.28 -20.11
N THR A 60 24.08 3.97 -21.14
CA THR A 60 23.71 4.20 -22.55
C THR A 60 22.83 3.04 -23.01
N ASN A 61 21.54 3.28 -23.19
CA ASN A 61 20.66 2.32 -23.87
C ASN A 61 20.95 2.40 -25.39
N ARG A 62 21.50 1.31 -25.96
CA ARG A 62 21.47 1.04 -27.40
C ARG A 62 20.04 0.67 -27.79
N ALA A 63 19.53 1.29 -28.85
CA ALA A 63 18.34 0.85 -29.55
C ALA A 63 18.74 -0.29 -30.50
N GLU A 64 18.02 -1.41 -30.47
CA GLU A 64 18.08 -2.44 -31.50
C GLU A 64 16.91 -2.21 -32.47
N ASP A 65 17.24 -2.23 -33.76
CA ASP A 65 16.33 -2.10 -34.90
C ASP A 65 15.32 -3.25 -34.96
N VAL A 66 14.04 -2.92 -35.18
CA VAL A 66 13.00 -3.91 -35.53
C VAL A 66 12.42 -3.56 -36.90
N VAL A 67 12.55 -4.52 -37.81
CA VAL A 67 12.04 -4.55 -39.20
C VAL A 67 10.50 -4.58 -39.20
N PRO A 68 9.80 -3.84 -40.10
CA PRO A 68 8.34 -3.72 -40.08
C PRO A 68 7.62 -4.85 -40.83
N ALA A 69 6.49 -5.30 -40.28
CA ALA A 69 5.48 -6.14 -40.94
C ALA A 69 4.17 -5.33 -41.18
N PRO A 70 3.33 -5.67 -42.17
CA PRO A 70 2.28 -4.80 -42.71
C PRO A 70 0.94 -4.86 -41.94
N PRO A 71 -0.01 -3.93 -42.18
CA PRO A 71 -1.02 -3.55 -41.20
C PRO A 71 -2.28 -4.44 -41.25
N ALA A 72 -2.84 -4.74 -40.08
CA ALA A 72 -4.16 -5.37 -39.96
C ALA A 72 -5.08 -4.53 -39.06
N ALA A 73 -6.19 -4.11 -39.69
CA ALA A 73 -7.50 -3.65 -39.20
C ALA A 73 -7.66 -3.11 -37.76
N ALA A 74 -8.18 -1.88 -37.71
CA ALA A 74 -8.53 -1.13 -36.51
C ALA A 74 -9.67 -1.76 -35.70
N SER A 75 -9.45 -1.87 -34.39
CA SER A 75 -10.49 -1.88 -33.35
C SER A 75 -10.29 -0.64 -32.46
N PRO A 76 -11.35 -0.07 -31.86
CA PRO A 76 -11.27 1.22 -31.18
C PRO A 76 -10.54 1.07 -29.84
N SER A 77 -9.25 1.40 -29.84
CA SER A 77 -8.43 1.46 -28.64
C SER A 77 -8.78 2.73 -27.85
N THR A 78 -9.14 2.55 -26.58
CA THR A 78 -8.91 3.56 -25.54
C THR A 78 -7.49 4.12 -25.66
N PRO A 79 -7.24 5.41 -25.36
CA PRO A 79 -5.92 6.01 -25.55
C PRO A 79 -4.90 5.34 -24.61
N VAL A 80 -4.19 4.36 -25.15
CA VAL A 80 -2.97 3.83 -24.55
C VAL A 80 -1.90 4.88 -24.79
N VAL A 81 -1.63 5.71 -23.78
CA VAL A 81 -0.48 6.61 -23.82
C VAL A 81 0.76 5.71 -23.88
N GLU A 82 1.41 5.67 -25.04
CA GLU A 82 2.65 4.94 -25.27
C GLU A 82 3.81 5.68 -24.60
N ARG A 83 3.88 5.61 -23.26
CA ARG A 83 4.89 6.28 -22.44
C ARG A 83 6.19 5.46 -22.49
N THR A 84 7.13 5.84 -23.35
CA THR A 84 8.32 5.07 -23.74
C THR A 84 9.48 5.06 -22.72
N LYS A 85 9.33 5.62 -21.50
CA LYS A 85 10.42 5.73 -20.51
C LYS A 85 10.04 5.10 -19.16
N LEU A 86 10.26 3.79 -19.06
CA LEU A 86 10.13 3.03 -17.81
C LEU A 86 11.36 3.26 -16.90
N VAL A 87 11.14 3.72 -15.68
CA VAL A 87 12.17 3.76 -14.62
C VAL A 87 12.00 2.57 -13.67
N ARG A 88 13.05 1.76 -13.52
CA ARG A 88 13.07 0.60 -12.62
C ARG A 88 13.71 0.94 -11.27
N VAL A 89 13.12 0.45 -10.19
CA VAL A 89 13.69 0.49 -8.84
C VAL A 89 14.29 -0.89 -8.54
N GLY A 90 15.60 -1.05 -8.78
CA GLY A 90 16.37 -2.25 -8.40
C GLY A 90 15.98 -3.58 -9.08
N LYS A 91 16.71 -4.65 -8.76
CA LYS A 91 16.35 -6.03 -9.12
C LYS A 91 15.43 -6.59 -8.03
N GLU A 92 14.24 -7.03 -8.44
CA GLU A 92 13.24 -7.79 -7.69
C GLU A 92 12.93 -7.26 -6.27
N PHE A 93 11.95 -6.36 -6.19
CA PHE A 93 11.50 -5.75 -4.95
C PHE A 93 10.16 -6.33 -4.51
N ARG A 94 10.04 -6.71 -3.24
CA ARG A 94 8.83 -7.26 -2.64
C ARG A 94 8.34 -6.36 -1.51
N ILE A 95 7.11 -5.85 -1.63
CA ILE A 95 6.48 -5.08 -0.55
C ILE A 95 6.10 -5.99 0.60
N ASP A 96 5.43 -7.11 0.35
CA ASP A 96 4.94 -7.96 1.43
C ASP A 96 6.07 -8.80 2.07
N LEU A 97 6.51 -8.42 3.27
CA LEU A 97 7.50 -9.15 4.06
C LEU A 97 6.86 -10.05 5.12
N GLY A 98 5.53 -10.21 5.11
CA GLY A 98 4.81 -11.08 6.02
C GLY A 98 4.12 -10.35 7.19
N PRO A 99 3.54 -11.13 8.12
CA PRO A 99 2.84 -10.57 9.27
C PRO A 99 3.81 -9.83 10.20
N ALA A 100 3.37 -8.69 10.72
CA ALA A 100 4.06 -8.04 11.84
C ALA A 100 3.67 -8.73 13.14
N THR A 101 4.63 -8.92 14.06
CA THR A 101 4.32 -9.38 15.41
C THR A 101 3.53 -8.31 16.18
N ALA A 102 2.78 -8.72 17.21
CA ALA A 102 2.06 -7.77 18.05
C ALA A 102 2.98 -6.71 18.68
N ALA A 103 4.21 -7.09 19.05
CA ALA A 103 5.20 -6.18 19.61
C ALA A 103 5.70 -5.15 18.58
N GLU A 104 6.00 -5.60 17.35
CA GLU A 104 6.38 -4.73 16.23
C GLU A 104 5.24 -3.76 15.87
N ALA A 105 4.01 -4.25 15.77
CA ALA A 105 2.84 -3.43 15.46
C ALA A 105 2.54 -2.41 16.57
N ALA A 106 2.64 -2.82 17.84
CA ALA A 106 2.47 -1.91 18.97
C ALA A 106 3.57 -0.84 19.03
N ARG A 107 4.81 -1.19 18.66
CA ARG A 107 5.91 -0.22 18.53
C ARG A 107 5.63 0.79 17.42
N ALA A 108 5.29 0.32 16.22
CA ALA A 108 4.94 1.19 15.10
C ALA A 108 3.78 2.13 15.44
N ALA A 109 2.74 1.63 16.12
CA ALA A 109 1.61 2.45 16.58
C ALA A 109 2.01 3.55 17.57
N ARG A 110 3.00 3.31 18.44
CA ARG A 110 3.55 4.34 19.33
C ARG A 110 4.39 5.37 18.58
N ASP A 111 5.18 4.91 17.61
CA ASP A 111 6.05 5.75 16.81
C ASP A 111 5.26 6.72 15.89
N CYS A 112 3.97 6.46 15.64
CA CYS A 112 3.06 7.37 14.94
C CYS A 112 2.86 8.75 15.62
N ARG A 113 3.25 8.90 16.90
CA ARG A 113 3.13 10.13 17.72
C ARG A 113 1.79 10.86 17.54
N LEU A 114 0.69 10.17 17.82
CA LEU A 114 -0.66 10.71 17.67
C LEU A 114 -0.99 11.70 18.82
N PRO A 115 -1.31 12.98 18.53
CA PRO A 115 -1.52 13.98 19.57
C PRO A 115 -2.82 13.74 20.36
N GLY A 116 -2.78 13.95 21.68
CA GLY A 116 -3.97 13.92 22.53
C GLY A 116 -4.58 12.53 22.77
N VAL A 117 -3.86 11.46 22.41
CA VAL A 117 -4.37 10.08 22.49
C VAL A 117 -4.17 9.48 23.88
N LYS A 118 -5.23 8.90 24.45
CA LYS A 118 -5.16 8.16 25.73
C LYS A 118 -4.94 6.66 25.51
N ARG A 119 -5.56 6.09 24.47
CA ARG A 119 -5.45 4.67 24.11
C ARG A 119 -5.34 4.52 22.60
N THR A 120 -4.49 3.61 22.15
CA THR A 120 -4.34 3.22 20.75
C THR A 120 -4.54 1.71 20.62
N SER A 121 -5.43 1.29 19.72
CA SER A 121 -5.54 -0.11 19.29
C SER A 121 -5.03 -0.26 17.85
N VAL A 122 -4.35 -1.38 17.59
CA VAL A 122 -3.96 -1.76 16.23
C VAL A 122 -5.10 -2.58 15.64
N LEU A 123 -5.62 -2.15 14.48
CA LEU A 123 -6.68 -2.84 13.75
C LEU A 123 -6.13 -3.71 12.62
N TRP A 124 -5.04 -3.27 12.01
CA TRP A 124 -4.35 -4.01 10.97
C TRP A 124 -2.88 -3.64 10.98
N SER A 125 -2.02 -4.60 10.63
CA SER A 125 -0.58 -4.36 10.49
C SER A 125 0.07 -5.31 9.51
N ARG A 126 1.14 -4.85 8.87
CA ARG A 126 1.97 -5.70 8.01
C ARG A 126 3.41 -5.24 8.03
N LYS A 127 4.35 -6.19 7.99
CA LYS A 127 5.75 -5.90 7.72
C LYS A 127 5.90 -5.68 6.22
N VAL A 128 6.44 -4.53 5.84
CA VAL A 128 6.54 -4.13 4.44
C VAL A 128 7.94 -3.64 4.10
N GLY A 129 8.39 -3.95 2.88
CA GLY A 129 9.56 -3.34 2.27
C GLY A 129 9.20 -1.99 1.68
N THR A 130 10.18 -1.09 1.56
CA THR A 130 10.04 0.20 0.88
C THR A 130 10.87 0.22 -0.41
N PRO A 131 10.30 0.59 -1.57
CA PRO A 131 11.02 0.66 -2.83
C PRO A 131 11.89 1.93 -2.86
N SER A 132 12.95 2.01 -2.06
CA SER A 132 13.83 3.18 -2.08
C SER A 132 15.08 2.92 -2.93
N PRO A 133 15.45 3.84 -3.85
CA PRO A 133 16.72 3.75 -4.56
C PRO A 133 17.89 3.85 -3.58
N GLY A 134 18.74 2.82 -3.54
CA GLY A 134 20.01 2.85 -2.82
C GLY A 134 20.06 2.04 -1.53
N ARG A 135 18.95 1.83 -0.81
CA ARG A 135 18.88 0.88 0.31
C ARG A 135 17.47 0.31 0.47
N PRO A 136 17.27 -1.02 0.37
CA PRO A 136 16.01 -1.62 0.75
C PRO A 136 15.81 -1.42 2.25
N ASN A 137 14.85 -0.56 2.63
CA ASN A 137 14.39 -0.46 4.00
C ASN A 137 13.14 -1.30 4.18
N SER A 138 12.87 -1.67 5.43
CA SER A 138 11.63 -2.32 5.82
C SER A 138 11.08 -1.66 7.08
N GLY A 139 9.78 -1.78 7.26
CA GLY A 139 9.10 -1.29 8.44
C GLY A 139 7.76 -1.96 8.62
N VAL A 140 6.94 -1.37 9.48
CA VAL A 140 5.61 -1.90 9.78
C VAL A 140 4.59 -0.82 9.47
N MET A 141 3.73 -1.11 8.51
CA MET A 141 2.54 -0.32 8.24
C MET A 141 1.49 -0.70 9.27
N VAL A 142 0.85 0.28 9.90
CA VAL A 142 -0.25 0.05 10.84
C VAL A 142 -1.46 0.90 10.54
N LEU A 143 -2.63 0.31 10.68
CA LEU A 143 -3.89 1.00 10.84
C LEU A 143 -4.26 0.95 12.31
N THR A 144 -4.49 2.11 12.91
CA THR A 144 -4.79 2.25 14.32
C THR A 144 -6.11 2.97 14.54
N GLN A 145 -6.69 2.73 15.71
CA GLN A 145 -7.81 3.49 16.23
C GLN A 145 -7.43 4.07 17.58
N THR A 146 -7.73 5.36 17.77
CA THR A 146 -7.43 6.10 18.99
C THR A 146 -8.69 6.37 19.78
N THR A 147 -8.57 6.37 21.11
CA THR A 147 -9.64 6.79 22.01
C THR A 147 -9.12 7.86 22.99
N PRO A 148 -9.81 9.02 23.11
CA PRO A 148 -10.90 9.46 22.22
C PRO A 148 -10.40 9.65 20.78
N GLY A 149 -11.33 9.70 19.82
CA GLY A 149 -11.01 10.17 18.47
C GLY A 149 -10.70 11.67 18.45
N GLN A 150 -10.43 12.23 17.27
CA GLN A 150 -10.16 13.67 17.19
C GLN A 150 -11.45 14.48 17.38
N PRO A 151 -11.37 15.65 18.03
CA PRO A 151 -12.49 16.59 18.08
C PRO A 151 -12.86 17.07 16.66
N GLY A 152 -14.14 17.39 16.44
CA GLY A 152 -14.68 17.76 15.13
C GLY A 152 -15.53 16.65 14.51
N ALA A 153 -15.98 16.82 13.25
CA ALA A 153 -16.91 15.88 12.58
C ALA A 153 -16.24 14.85 11.66
N THR A 154 -15.02 15.13 11.19
CA THR A 154 -14.39 14.40 10.08
C THR A 154 -13.60 13.17 10.52
N TYR A 155 -13.11 13.16 11.77
CA TYR A 155 -12.16 12.16 12.28
C TYR A 155 -12.55 11.66 13.69
N LYS A 156 -13.86 11.64 14.00
CA LYS A 156 -14.39 11.26 15.32
C LYS A 156 -14.07 9.83 15.69
N LEU A 157 -13.89 8.96 14.68
CA LEU A 157 -13.58 7.56 14.91
C LEU A 157 -12.12 7.33 15.35
N GLY A 158 -11.26 8.35 15.23
CA GLY A 158 -9.86 8.27 15.68
C GLY A 158 -9.00 7.33 14.83
N MET A 159 -9.32 7.20 13.54
CA MET A 159 -8.66 6.24 12.66
C MET A 159 -7.41 6.85 12.02
N PHE A 160 -6.27 6.16 12.11
CA PHE A 160 -5.00 6.63 11.54
C PHE A 160 -4.23 5.51 10.84
N ALA A 161 -3.74 5.82 9.65
CA ALA A 161 -2.77 5.01 8.93
C ALA A 161 -1.37 5.59 9.19
N CYS A 162 -0.44 4.75 9.64
CA CYS A 162 0.95 5.14 9.86
C CYS A 162 1.86 4.40 8.89
N PHE A 163 2.42 5.18 7.98
CA PHE A 163 3.23 4.74 6.86
C PHE A 163 4.68 4.50 7.25
N VAL A 164 5.33 3.60 6.51
CA VAL A 164 6.75 3.32 6.71
C VAL A 164 7.59 4.50 6.22
N GLY A 165 8.69 4.80 6.92
CA GLY A 165 9.54 5.95 6.61
C GLY A 165 9.09 7.26 7.27
N GLY A 166 7.99 7.23 8.03
CA GLY A 166 7.45 8.39 8.73
C GLY A 166 6.34 9.04 7.91
N GLY A 167 5.17 9.18 8.54
CA GLY A 167 4.00 9.75 7.89
C GLY A 167 2.73 9.17 8.51
N THR A 168 1.97 10.02 9.18
CA THR A 168 0.66 9.65 9.72
C THR A 168 -0.41 10.35 8.90
N ARG A 169 -1.45 9.61 8.52
CA ARG A 169 -2.63 10.14 7.85
C ARG A 169 -3.89 9.74 8.62
N ALA A 170 -4.68 10.75 8.95
CA ALA A 170 -6.00 10.52 9.51
C ALA A 170 -6.92 9.93 8.42
N VAL A 171 -7.64 8.87 8.76
CA VAL A 171 -8.64 8.25 7.90
C VAL A 171 -9.95 8.98 8.17
N ARG A 172 -10.55 9.57 7.13
CA ARG A 172 -11.84 10.25 7.26
C ARG A 172 -12.93 9.26 7.67
N ASP A 173 -13.82 9.68 8.57
CA ASP A 173 -14.93 8.87 9.03
C ASP A 173 -15.84 8.41 7.87
N SER A 174 -15.98 9.24 6.83
CA SER A 174 -16.72 8.90 5.60
C SER A 174 -16.06 7.74 4.84
N ALA A 175 -14.75 7.82 4.59
CA ALA A 175 -13.98 6.76 3.94
C ALA A 175 -14.00 5.46 4.77
N TRP A 176 -13.94 5.57 6.11
CA TRP A 176 -14.06 4.41 6.99
C TRP A 176 -15.46 3.77 6.95
N ARG A 177 -16.53 4.52 6.69
CA ARG A 177 -17.88 3.95 6.61
C ARG A 177 -18.22 3.42 5.22
N GLU A 178 -17.56 3.92 4.19
CA GLU A 178 -17.74 3.44 2.83
C GLU A 178 -17.31 1.97 2.70
N GLN A 179 -18.14 1.19 2.00
CA GLN A 179 -17.90 -0.23 1.74
C GLN A 179 -17.52 -0.42 0.28
N PRO A 180 -16.49 -1.23 -0.01
CA PRO A 180 -16.21 -1.69 -1.35
C PRO A 180 -17.45 -2.38 -1.97
N SER A 181 -17.64 -2.20 -3.27
CA SER A 181 -18.74 -2.79 -4.03
C SER A 181 -18.22 -3.59 -5.22
N ALA A 182 -19.13 -4.20 -5.99
CA ALA A 182 -18.71 -4.89 -7.20
C ALA A 182 -18.13 -3.95 -8.27
N ALA A 183 -18.67 -2.73 -8.37
CA ALA A 183 -18.21 -1.70 -9.28
C ALA A 183 -16.99 -0.93 -8.74
N ARG A 184 -16.74 -0.96 -7.43
CA ARG A 184 -15.61 -0.32 -6.76
C ARG A 184 -14.92 -1.32 -5.84
N GLY A 185 -13.93 -2.01 -6.36
CA GLY A 185 -13.22 -3.10 -5.66
C GLY A 185 -12.52 -2.67 -4.37
N GLY A 186 -12.34 -1.38 -4.14
CA GLY A 186 -11.80 -0.83 -2.91
C GLY A 186 -12.14 0.64 -2.68
N VAL A 187 -11.83 1.10 -1.48
CA VAL A 187 -11.96 2.48 -0.99
C VAL A 187 -10.63 2.89 -0.40
N THR A 188 -10.07 4.02 -0.85
CA THR A 188 -8.85 4.59 -0.27
C THR A 188 -9.14 5.15 1.12
N LEU A 189 -8.49 4.59 2.13
CA LEU A 189 -8.63 5.05 3.52
C LEU A 189 -7.63 6.17 3.83
N ALA A 190 -6.42 6.03 3.34
CA ALA A 190 -5.34 6.99 3.54
C ALA A 190 -4.36 6.94 2.37
N LEU A 191 -3.86 8.12 2.01
CA LEU A 191 -2.83 8.32 0.99
C LEU A 191 -1.75 9.24 1.54
N ALA A 192 -0.50 8.88 1.34
CA ALA A 192 0.66 9.72 1.57
C ALA A 192 1.51 9.74 0.30
N GLY A 193 1.88 10.93 -0.16
CA GLY A 193 2.72 11.09 -1.33
C GLY A 193 3.67 12.26 -1.13
N SER A 194 4.86 12.15 -1.71
CA SER A 194 5.83 13.24 -1.78
C SER A 194 6.65 13.14 -3.07
N VAL A 195 7.08 14.29 -3.55
CA VAL A 195 8.08 14.39 -4.61
C VAL A 195 9.19 15.28 -4.07
N ALA A 196 10.36 14.69 -3.87
CA ALA A 196 11.52 15.36 -3.28
C ALA A 196 12.68 15.39 -4.28
N GLY A 197 13.28 16.56 -4.46
CA GLY A 197 14.51 16.75 -5.21
C GLY A 197 15.53 17.49 -4.36
N ASP A 198 16.82 17.38 -4.70
CA ASP A 198 17.89 18.13 -4.05
C ASP A 198 17.95 19.60 -4.48
N GLY A 199 17.09 20.01 -5.42
CA GLY A 199 17.03 21.38 -5.97
C GLY A 199 18.22 21.74 -6.86
N ARG A 200 19.14 20.81 -7.16
CA ARG A 200 20.39 21.08 -7.90
C ARG A 200 20.34 20.58 -9.34
N GLY A 201 19.14 20.47 -9.90
CA GLY A 201 18.93 19.90 -11.24
C GLY A 201 19.16 18.38 -11.30
N GLY A 202 19.18 17.68 -10.15
CA GLY A 202 19.22 16.23 -10.08
C GLY A 202 17.85 15.56 -10.35
N PRO A 203 17.80 14.22 -10.39
CA PRO A 203 16.54 13.50 -10.44
C PRO A 203 15.70 13.75 -9.18
N ASN A 204 14.38 13.69 -9.31
CA ASN A 204 13.44 13.80 -8.19
C ASN A 204 12.97 12.42 -7.77
N LEU A 205 12.91 12.14 -6.47
CA LEU A 205 12.26 10.94 -5.94
C LEU A 205 10.79 11.22 -5.71
N ALA A 206 9.92 10.53 -6.44
CA ALA A 206 8.51 10.43 -6.11
C ALA A 206 8.28 9.17 -5.27
N ASP A 207 7.55 9.30 -4.16
CA ASP A 207 7.24 8.22 -3.22
C ASP A 207 5.77 8.36 -2.79
N PHE A 208 4.97 7.33 -3.06
CA PHE A 208 3.55 7.26 -2.77
C PHE A 208 3.20 5.96 -2.04
N GLN A 209 2.40 6.09 -0.98
CA GLN A 209 1.91 5.00 -0.17
C GLN A 209 0.40 5.15 0.04
N ALA A 210 -0.34 4.07 -0.14
CA ALA A 210 -1.79 4.06 0.04
C ALA A 210 -2.25 2.85 0.83
N LEU A 211 -3.26 3.09 1.68
CA LEU A 211 -4.00 2.04 2.37
C LEU A 211 -5.45 2.07 1.89
N HIS A 212 -5.94 0.93 1.44
CA HIS A 212 -7.31 0.75 0.97
C HIS A 212 -8.03 -0.30 1.81
N ARG A 213 -9.34 -0.12 1.97
CA ARG A 213 -10.26 -1.22 2.27
C ARG A 213 -10.63 -1.86 0.94
N VAL A 214 -10.60 -3.18 0.85
CA VAL A 214 -10.91 -3.91 -0.39
C VAL A 214 -12.00 -4.95 -0.15
N ARG A 215 -12.78 -5.24 -1.20
CA ARG A 215 -13.83 -6.25 -1.12
C ARG A 215 -13.22 -7.65 -0.94
N PRO A 216 -13.97 -8.60 -0.32
CA PRO A 216 -13.66 -10.01 -0.43
C PRO A 216 -13.58 -10.40 -1.91
N GLY A 217 -12.48 -11.03 -2.31
CA GLY A 217 -12.22 -11.46 -3.68
C GLY A 217 -11.07 -10.74 -4.37
N ILE A 218 -10.65 -9.55 -3.92
CA ILE A 218 -9.38 -8.97 -4.39
C ILE A 218 -8.24 -9.84 -3.87
N ALA A 219 -7.42 -10.37 -4.78
CA ALA A 219 -6.29 -11.24 -4.45
C ALA A 219 -4.94 -10.55 -4.66
N ARG A 220 -4.87 -9.57 -5.58
CA ARG A 220 -3.64 -8.84 -5.89
C ARG A 220 -3.94 -7.37 -6.14
N VAL A 221 -3.03 -6.52 -5.70
CA VAL A 221 -2.98 -5.11 -6.09
C VAL A 221 -1.58 -4.76 -6.57
N GLN A 222 -1.48 -3.84 -7.51
CA GLN A 222 -0.24 -3.21 -7.91
C GLN A 222 -0.43 -1.71 -7.99
N SER A 223 0.63 -0.97 -7.69
CA SER A 223 0.69 0.45 -8.01
C SER A 223 1.94 0.81 -8.82
N ARG A 224 1.89 1.96 -9.47
CA ARG A 224 3.05 2.62 -10.09
C ARG A 224 2.88 4.13 -9.98
N ILE A 225 3.98 4.86 -10.14
CA ILE A 225 3.93 6.32 -10.33
C ILE A 225 3.94 6.63 -11.82
N VAL A 226 3.13 7.59 -12.24
CA VAL A 226 3.14 8.16 -13.60
C VAL A 226 3.34 9.65 -13.54
N TRP A 227 4.03 10.22 -14.52
CA TRP A 227 4.21 11.66 -14.70
C TRP A 227 4.12 11.98 -16.20
N GLY A 228 4.23 13.27 -16.57
CA GLY A 228 4.01 13.73 -17.95
C GLY A 228 4.65 12.85 -19.02
N ASP A 229 5.97 12.64 -18.91
CA ASP A 229 6.77 11.98 -19.94
C ASP A 229 7.20 10.54 -19.59
N GLY A 230 6.67 9.95 -18.51
CA GLY A 230 7.19 8.67 -18.05
C GLY A 230 6.37 7.98 -16.96
N HIS A 231 6.85 6.79 -16.58
CA HIS A 231 6.27 6.04 -15.47
C HIS A 231 7.29 5.13 -14.79
N GLY A 232 7.02 4.82 -13.53
CA GLY A 232 7.68 3.77 -12.79
C GLY A 232 7.21 2.38 -13.22
N GLN A 233 7.91 1.37 -12.71
CA GLN A 233 7.47 -0.02 -12.81
C GLN A 233 6.24 -0.28 -11.94
N TRP A 234 5.44 -1.26 -12.34
CA TRP A 234 4.41 -1.81 -11.47
C TRP A 234 5.05 -2.56 -10.30
N ILE A 235 4.57 -2.31 -9.10
CA ILE A 235 5.05 -2.94 -7.87
C ILE A 235 3.87 -3.65 -7.19
N ASP A 236 4.06 -4.93 -6.87
CA ASP A 236 3.09 -5.74 -6.11
C ASP A 236 2.94 -5.21 -4.69
N GLY A 237 1.69 -4.89 -4.33
CA GLY A 237 1.31 -4.53 -2.98
C GLY A 237 0.97 -5.73 -2.10
N VAL A 238 0.34 -5.43 -0.97
CA VAL A 238 -0.15 -6.43 0.00
C VAL A 238 -1.67 -6.46 -0.10
N VAL A 239 -2.28 -7.65 -0.07
CA VAL A 239 -3.72 -7.82 0.17
C VAL A 239 -3.92 -8.83 1.30
N THR A 240 -4.50 -8.40 2.43
CA THR A 240 -4.77 -9.29 3.56
C THR A 240 -5.78 -8.68 4.54
N GLY A 241 -6.66 -9.52 5.09
CA GLY A 241 -7.61 -9.12 6.13
C GLY A 241 -8.62 -8.06 5.69
N GLY A 242 -8.98 -8.02 4.39
CA GLY A 242 -9.88 -7.00 3.84
C GLY A 242 -9.22 -5.64 3.58
N PHE A 243 -7.90 -5.56 3.68
CA PHE A 243 -7.12 -4.36 3.38
C PHE A 243 -6.12 -4.62 2.26
N ALA A 244 -5.81 -3.56 1.53
CA ALA A 244 -4.71 -3.55 0.58
C ALA A 244 -3.76 -2.39 0.88
N PHE A 245 -2.46 -2.64 0.77
CA PHE A 245 -1.43 -1.62 0.93
C PHE A 245 -0.55 -1.58 -0.32
N THR A 246 -0.30 -0.37 -0.83
CA THR A 246 0.61 -0.13 -1.94
C THR A 246 1.68 0.86 -1.55
N HIS A 247 2.87 0.68 -2.11
CA HIS A 247 4.00 1.60 -1.98
C HIS A 247 4.71 1.66 -3.32
N SER A 248 4.59 2.78 -4.02
CA SER A 248 5.34 3.02 -5.24
C SER A 248 6.37 4.10 -5.05
N ALA A 249 7.51 3.94 -5.70
CA ALA A 249 8.52 4.99 -5.81
C ALA A 249 9.13 4.99 -7.20
N ALA A 250 9.58 6.17 -7.62
CA ALA A 250 10.24 6.37 -8.91
C ALA A 250 11.25 7.52 -8.83
N LEU A 251 12.42 7.32 -9.45
CA LEU A 251 13.34 8.41 -9.74
C LEU A 251 12.91 9.07 -11.05
N ILE A 252 12.29 10.23 -10.95
CA ILE A 252 11.93 11.05 -12.10
C ILE A 252 13.21 11.71 -12.62
N PRO A 253 13.59 11.49 -13.88
CA PRO A 253 14.79 12.09 -14.45
C PRO A 253 14.76 13.63 -14.38
N SER A 254 15.95 14.22 -14.32
CA SER A 254 16.10 15.68 -14.35
C SER A 254 15.36 16.29 -15.54
N GLY A 255 14.69 17.43 -15.31
CA GLY A 255 13.91 18.15 -16.31
C GLY A 255 12.52 17.58 -16.62
N GLN A 256 12.16 16.38 -16.14
CA GLN A 256 10.84 15.77 -16.40
C GLN A 256 9.78 16.08 -15.34
N TYR A 257 10.18 16.68 -14.21
CA TYR A 257 9.25 17.20 -13.21
C TYR A 257 9.53 18.66 -12.95
N LYS A 258 8.49 19.48 -13.02
CA LYS A 258 8.52 20.90 -12.67
C LYS A 258 7.65 21.09 -11.43
N PRO A 259 8.22 21.46 -10.28
CA PRO A 259 7.45 21.67 -9.07
C PRO A 259 6.31 22.68 -9.32
N PRO A 260 5.12 22.49 -8.72
CA PRO A 260 4.05 23.45 -8.82
C PRO A 260 4.51 24.82 -8.29
N ALA A 261 4.01 25.91 -8.89
CA ALA A 261 4.47 27.28 -8.61
C ALA A 261 3.93 27.85 -7.27
N GLY A 262 3.63 26.98 -6.30
CA GLY A 262 3.17 27.35 -4.96
C GLY A 262 1.65 27.56 -4.80
N ASP A 263 0.85 27.34 -5.85
CA ASP A 263 -0.63 27.42 -5.81
C ASP A 263 -1.31 26.17 -5.21
N GLY A 264 -0.54 25.10 -4.99
CA GLY A 264 -1.01 23.85 -4.38
C GLY A 264 -1.98 23.06 -5.26
N GLN A 265 -2.21 23.47 -6.51
CA GLN A 265 -3.10 22.77 -7.42
C GLN A 265 -2.33 21.70 -8.21
N PRO A 266 -2.88 20.47 -8.33
CA PRO A 266 -2.32 19.45 -9.21
C PRO A 266 -2.29 19.94 -10.65
N ARG A 267 -1.16 19.78 -11.33
CA ARG A 267 -0.97 20.17 -12.73
C ARG A 267 -0.96 18.95 -13.64
N PRO A 268 -1.37 19.11 -14.91
CA PRO A 268 -1.11 18.09 -15.92
C PRO A 268 0.38 17.74 -15.96
N GLY A 269 0.69 16.46 -15.77
CA GLY A 269 2.05 15.95 -15.73
C GLY A 269 2.67 15.83 -14.34
N ASP A 270 1.98 16.28 -13.29
CA ASP A 270 2.41 16.02 -11.91
C ASP A 270 2.43 14.51 -11.63
N PRO A 271 3.36 14.03 -10.78
CA PRO A 271 3.42 12.64 -10.39
C PRO A 271 2.14 12.19 -9.70
N GLN A 272 1.53 11.13 -10.23
CA GLN A 272 0.32 10.51 -9.70
C GLN A 272 0.56 9.02 -9.47
N GLU A 273 -0.12 8.45 -8.49
CA GLU A 273 -0.16 7.00 -8.29
C GLU A 273 -1.30 6.41 -9.14
N GLU A 274 -0.98 5.41 -9.96
CA GLU A 274 -1.95 4.57 -10.65
C GLU A 274 -2.05 3.22 -9.95
N TYR A 275 -3.26 2.65 -9.90
CA TYR A 275 -3.55 1.37 -9.26
C TYR A 275 -4.20 0.39 -10.23
N ARG A 276 -3.95 -0.89 -10.00
CA ARG A 276 -4.71 -1.99 -10.61
C ARG A 276 -4.88 -3.12 -9.61
N ALA A 277 -6.04 -3.76 -9.65
CA ALA A 277 -6.35 -4.90 -8.81
C ALA A 277 -6.83 -6.07 -9.64
N TRP A 278 -6.67 -7.27 -9.08
CA TRP A 278 -7.18 -8.49 -9.65
C TRP A 278 -7.85 -9.33 -8.59
N ASP A 279 -8.83 -10.12 -9.04
CA ASP A 279 -9.36 -11.21 -8.24
C ASP A 279 -8.46 -12.46 -8.29
N ALA A 280 -8.89 -13.51 -7.58
CA ALA A 280 -8.17 -14.78 -7.51
C ALA A 280 -8.04 -15.49 -8.86
N GLU A 281 -8.96 -15.23 -9.79
CA GLU A 281 -8.95 -15.76 -11.15
C GLU A 281 -8.08 -14.92 -12.11
N GLY A 282 -7.49 -13.82 -11.63
CA GLY A 282 -6.65 -12.94 -12.43
C GLY A 282 -7.43 -11.96 -13.31
N ARG A 283 -8.73 -11.76 -13.07
CA ARG A 283 -9.53 -10.74 -13.77
C ARG A 283 -9.32 -9.38 -13.13
N VAL A 284 -9.26 -8.33 -13.96
CA VAL A 284 -9.05 -6.95 -13.48
C VAL A 284 -10.29 -6.46 -12.74
N VAL A 285 -10.08 -5.86 -11.56
CA VAL A 285 -11.13 -5.22 -10.76
C VAL A 285 -10.82 -3.74 -10.60
N PRO A 286 -11.79 -2.83 -10.82
CA PRO A 286 -11.55 -1.40 -10.68
C PRO A 286 -11.28 -1.01 -9.22
N LEU A 287 -10.18 -0.30 -9.00
CA LEU A 287 -9.92 0.48 -7.79
C LEU A 287 -10.14 1.95 -8.13
N THR A 288 -11.23 2.54 -7.65
CA THR A 288 -11.39 4.00 -7.72
C THR A 288 -10.59 4.64 -6.58
N PRO A 289 -9.75 5.65 -6.86
CA PRO A 289 -9.03 6.41 -5.83
C PRO A 289 -9.99 7.17 -4.90
#